data_AF-A0A8H3E2F6-F1
#
_entry.id   AF-A0A8H3E2F6-F1
#
_cell.length_a   1.000
_cell.length_b   1.000
_cell.length_c   1.000
_cell.angle_alpha   90.00
_cell.angle_beta   90.00
_cell.angle_gamma   90.00
#
_symmetry.space_group_name_H-M   'P 1'
#
loop_
_entity.id
_entity.type
_entity.pdbx_description
1 polymer ?
#
loop_
_entity_poly.entity_id
_entity_poly.type
_entity_poly.pdbx_seq_one_letter_code
_entity_poly.pdbx_strand_id
1 'polypeptide(L)'
;MYQTYACVSFAVLCAVLPWLRAKRDKRHGPLPPPPNADPLIGNLRAMASVVDEPRAYRDWGLKLGSDIISVTIPGQIIIVLNSRTAVDELLNKRSSIYSDRPHIPMVSSDNLVGWGNNTGMVHYGERWRNQRKMTHEVLHKSASEERWPLVERQSRLALQRILDNPEGFSAEIRRMAGSTLLMAVYGYEVTSANDNLVKVVEDAVEGFSQAPDYFVNTAPWLQYLPEWFPGAAWKAKANAWRHQKDLMLHVPYEWTKKKMAAGAAIPSMLSFWLNRYVYQESPLGLAEMEDRVRWAAGTIFSGA
;
A
#
# COMPACT_ATOMS: atom_id res chain seq x y z
N MET A 1 20.65 42.36 23.20
CA MET A 1 20.62 40.94 23.60
C MET A 1 19.97 40.04 22.56
N TYR A 2 18.75 40.32 22.07
CA TYR A 2 18.07 39.47 21.07
C TYR A 2 18.81 39.31 19.73
N GLN A 3 19.47 40.35 19.21
CA GLN A 3 20.25 40.27 17.97
C GLN A 3 21.48 39.36 18.07
N THR A 4 22.17 39.37 19.21
CA THR A 4 23.34 38.51 19.44
C THR A 4 22.93 37.04 19.55
N TYR A 5 21.79 36.73 20.16
CA TYR A 5 21.28 35.36 20.20
C TYR A 5 20.88 34.85 18.82
N ALA A 6 20.23 35.69 17.99
CA ALA A 6 19.85 35.34 16.63
C ALA A 6 21.08 35.03 15.74
N CYS A 7 22.12 35.88 15.79
CA CYS A 7 23.35 35.67 15.04
C CYS A 7 24.11 34.41 15.47
N VAL A 8 24.15 34.12 16.78
CA VAL A 8 24.78 32.90 17.30
C VAL A 8 23.99 31.65 16.88
N SER A 9 22.67 31.66 16.97
CA SER A 9 21.85 30.55 16.48
C SER A 9 21.98 30.32 14.98
N PHE A 10 22.10 31.38 14.17
CA PHE A 10 22.33 31.28 12.74
C PHE A 10 23.72 30.72 12.42
N ALA A 11 24.77 31.20 13.10
CA ALA A 11 26.13 30.69 12.93
C ALA A 11 26.24 29.21 13.35
N VAL A 12 25.57 28.80 14.43
CA VAL A 12 25.50 27.40 14.86
C VAL A 12 24.75 26.55 13.83
N LEU A 13 23.62 27.01 13.30
CA LEU A 13 22.91 26.33 12.20
C LEU A 13 23.79 26.18 10.95
N CYS A 14 24.50 27.24 10.56
CA CYS A 14 25.41 27.23 9.42
C CYS A 14 26.63 26.32 9.60
N ALA A 15 27.07 26.04 10.83
CA ALA A 15 28.19 25.13 11.11
C ALA A 15 27.72 23.68 11.32
N VAL A 16 26.58 23.49 11.99
CA VAL A 16 26.04 22.17 12.34
C VAL A 16 25.43 21.48 11.12
N LEU A 17 24.71 22.21 10.25
CA LEU A 17 24.08 21.61 9.07
C LEU A 17 25.09 20.99 8.09
N PRO A 18 26.19 21.67 7.68
CA PRO A 18 27.21 21.07 6.83
C PRO A 18 27.95 19.91 7.51
N TRP A 19 28.20 20.00 8.82
CA TRP A 19 28.87 18.94 9.58
C TRP A 19 28.01 17.68 9.69
N LEU A 20 26.70 17.82 9.96
CA LEU A 20 25.75 16.72 9.93
C LEU A 20 25.63 16.11 8.53
N ARG A 21 25.70 16.94 7.47
CA ARG A 21 25.74 16.47 6.08
C ARG A 21 26.98 15.66 5.76
N ALA A 22 28.16 16.18 6.09
CA ALA A 22 29.43 15.49 5.89
C ALA A 22 29.50 14.16 6.67
N LYS A 23 28.86 14.07 7.84
CA LYS A 23 28.72 12.80 8.57
C LYS A 23 27.73 11.83 7.91
N ARG A 24 26.65 12.33 7.30
CA ARG A 24 25.64 11.51 6.61
C ARG A 24 26.17 10.95 5.28
N ASP A 25 26.95 11.75 4.55
CA ASP A 25 27.58 11.37 3.28
C ASP A 25 28.65 10.28 3.46
N LYS A 26 29.26 10.16 4.65
CA LYS A 26 30.25 9.09 4.94
C LYS A 26 29.63 7.70 5.16
N ARG A 27 28.32 7.58 5.36
CA ARG A 27 27.67 6.28 5.67
C ARG A 27 27.24 5.50 4.44
N HIS A 28 27.16 6.14 3.27
CA HIS A 28 26.71 5.52 2.04
C HIS A 28 27.74 5.81 0.95
N GLY A 29 27.97 4.86 0.05
CA GLY A 29 28.76 5.13 -1.16
C GLY A 29 28.18 6.30 -1.97
N PRO A 30 28.90 6.80 -2.98
CA PRO A 30 28.41 7.91 -3.80
C PRO A 30 27.03 7.55 -4.38
N LEU A 31 26.07 8.46 -4.19
CA LEU A 31 24.73 8.27 -4.75
C LEU A 31 24.78 8.40 -6.27
N PRO A 32 23.85 7.73 -7.00
CA PRO A 32 23.64 7.98 -8.41
C PRO A 32 23.36 9.48 -8.67
N PRO A 33 23.62 9.98 -9.89
CA PRO A 33 23.52 11.41 -10.18
C PRO A 33 22.11 11.94 -9.87
N PRO A 34 21.98 13.04 -9.10
CA PRO A 34 20.68 13.66 -8.88
C PRO A 34 20.32 14.65 -9.99
N PRO A 35 19.02 14.84 -10.30
CA PRO A 35 18.59 16.03 -11.02
C PRO A 35 18.86 17.25 -10.13
N ASN A 36 18.99 18.45 -10.71
CA ASN A 36 19.28 19.72 -10.01
C ASN A 36 18.78 19.76 -8.54
N ALA A 37 19.71 19.61 -7.58
CA ALA A 37 19.40 19.50 -6.15
C ALA A 37 19.76 20.79 -5.42
N ASP A 38 18.83 21.30 -4.62
CA ASP A 38 19.03 22.48 -3.79
C ASP A 38 19.85 22.15 -2.52
N PRO A 39 20.67 23.08 -2.01
CA PRO A 39 21.55 22.84 -0.86
C PRO A 39 20.88 22.47 0.47
N LEU A 40 19.56 22.55 0.65
CA LEU A 40 18.93 22.16 1.93
C LEU A 40 17.76 21.21 1.75
N ILE A 41 16.96 21.43 0.72
CA ILE A 41 15.74 20.67 0.45
C ILE A 41 15.93 19.58 -0.62
N GLY A 42 17.15 19.43 -1.15
CA GLY A 42 17.45 18.48 -2.22
C GLY A 42 16.60 18.76 -3.45
N ASN A 43 15.88 17.75 -3.91
CA ASN A 43 15.01 17.78 -5.07
C ASN A 43 13.56 18.16 -4.76
N LEU A 44 13.22 18.58 -3.53
CA LEU A 44 11.84 18.87 -3.14
C LEU A 44 11.17 19.88 -4.07
N ARG A 45 11.86 20.96 -4.46
CA ARG A 45 11.33 21.96 -5.39
C ARG A 45 11.09 21.38 -6.79
N ALA A 46 12.03 20.57 -7.29
CA ALA A 46 11.88 19.90 -8.57
C ALA A 46 10.66 18.97 -8.54
N MET A 47 10.53 18.15 -7.49
CA MET A 47 9.39 17.24 -7.28
C MET A 47 8.05 17.97 -7.17
N ALA A 48 7.99 19.10 -6.45
CA ALA A 48 6.75 19.85 -6.26
C ALA A 48 6.16 20.42 -7.57
N SER A 49 6.97 20.53 -8.63
CA SER A 49 6.53 20.99 -9.96
C SER A 49 6.13 19.84 -10.91
N VAL A 50 6.33 18.59 -10.49
CA VAL A 50 6.08 17.42 -11.33
C VAL A 50 4.63 17.00 -11.22
N VAL A 51 3.97 16.89 -12.38
CA VAL A 51 2.59 16.37 -12.48
C VAL A 51 2.58 14.91 -12.93
N ASP A 52 3.56 14.51 -13.74
CA ASP A 52 3.74 13.14 -14.24
C ASP A 52 5.11 12.63 -13.74
N GLU A 53 5.11 12.03 -12.55
CA GLU A 53 6.33 11.54 -11.89
C GLU A 53 7.13 10.54 -12.74
N PRO A 54 6.51 9.49 -13.33
CA PRO A 54 7.24 8.55 -14.18
C PRO A 54 7.93 9.24 -15.37
N ARG A 55 7.24 10.17 -16.03
CA ARG A 55 7.82 10.92 -17.15
C ARG A 55 8.98 11.81 -16.70
N ALA A 56 8.84 12.52 -15.58
CA ALA A 56 9.88 13.38 -15.04
C ALA A 56 11.15 12.57 -14.69
N TYR A 57 10.99 11.42 -14.03
CA TYR A 57 12.10 10.54 -13.71
C TYR A 57 12.85 10.02 -14.94
N ARG A 58 12.12 9.65 -16.00
CA ARG A 58 12.69 9.28 -17.29
C ARG A 58 13.50 10.44 -17.88
N ASP A 59 12.89 11.62 -17.97
CA ASP A 59 13.50 12.79 -18.61
C ASP A 59 14.75 13.27 -17.86
N TRP A 60 14.75 13.17 -16.53
CA TRP A 60 15.95 13.41 -15.72
C TRP A 60 17.05 12.39 -15.99
N GLY A 61 16.72 11.10 -16.09
CA GLY A 61 17.69 10.06 -16.47
C GLY A 61 18.32 10.31 -17.84
N LEU A 62 17.50 10.65 -18.84
CA LEU A 62 17.97 11.00 -20.19
C LEU A 62 18.88 12.23 -20.17
N LYS A 63 18.51 13.29 -19.45
CA LYS A 63 19.31 14.52 -19.34
C LYS A 63 20.65 14.28 -18.65
N LEU A 64 20.68 13.41 -17.65
CA LEU A 64 21.88 13.07 -16.89
C LEU A 64 22.72 11.99 -17.58
N GLY A 65 22.23 11.38 -18.67
CA GLY A 65 22.89 10.26 -19.33
C GLY A 65 23.05 9.05 -18.41
N SER A 66 22.06 8.79 -17.54
CA SER A 66 22.14 7.75 -16.52
C SER A 66 20.87 6.93 -16.39
N ASP A 67 21.05 5.61 -16.35
CA ASP A 67 19.99 4.62 -16.13
C ASP A 67 19.52 4.54 -14.68
N ILE A 68 20.32 5.05 -13.73
CA ILE A 68 20.00 5.06 -12.30
C ILE A 68 20.25 6.47 -11.78
N ILE A 69 19.23 7.10 -11.22
CA ILE A 69 19.32 8.45 -10.66
C ILE A 69 18.90 8.44 -9.19
N SER A 70 19.31 9.47 -8.45
CA SER A 70 18.86 9.67 -7.07
C SER A 70 18.01 10.94 -6.95
N VAL A 71 16.95 10.87 -6.16
CA VAL A 71 16.09 12.01 -5.85
C VAL A 71 16.05 12.10 -4.33
N THR A 72 16.54 13.20 -3.78
CA THR A 72 16.61 13.39 -2.32
C THR A 72 15.60 14.43 -1.88
N ILE A 73 14.70 14.08 -0.98
CA ILE A 73 13.81 15.03 -0.30
C ILE A 73 14.14 15.02 1.21
N PRO A 74 13.72 16.01 2.01
CA PRO A 74 13.98 16.00 3.44
C PRO A 74 13.53 14.68 4.08
N GLY A 75 14.48 13.96 4.69
CA GLY A 75 14.22 12.69 5.36
C GLY A 75 14.33 11.43 4.47
N GLN A 76 14.32 11.55 3.14
CA GLN A 76 14.21 10.39 2.24
C GLN A 76 15.11 10.49 1.00
N ILE A 77 15.73 9.38 0.63
CA ILE A 77 16.46 9.22 -0.64
C ILE A 77 15.68 8.20 -1.48
N ILE A 78 15.32 8.58 -2.69
CA ILE A 78 14.63 7.75 -3.67
C ILE A 78 15.64 7.40 -4.76
N ILE A 79 15.81 6.11 -5.02
CA ILE A 79 16.64 5.63 -6.13
C ILE A 79 15.71 5.21 -7.26
N VAL A 80 15.87 5.82 -8.43
CA VAL A 80 15.02 5.56 -9.58
C VAL A 80 15.77 4.72 -10.61
N LEU A 81 15.14 3.65 -11.07
CA LEU A 81 15.68 2.70 -12.04
C LEU A 81 15.00 2.90 -13.39
N ASN A 82 15.71 3.52 -14.35
CA ASN A 82 15.17 3.88 -15.66
C ASN A 82 15.46 2.85 -16.76
N SER A 83 16.21 1.77 -16.46
CA SER A 83 16.49 0.71 -17.44
C SER A 83 16.08 -0.68 -16.95
N ARG A 84 15.67 -1.52 -17.91
CA ARG A 84 15.31 -2.92 -17.64
C ARG A 84 16.46 -3.70 -17.01
N THR A 85 17.69 -3.43 -17.43
CA THR A 85 18.90 -4.06 -16.88
C THR A 85 19.06 -3.72 -15.41
N ALA A 86 18.91 -2.45 -15.02
CA ALA A 86 18.98 -2.03 -13.62
C ALA A 86 17.85 -2.66 -12.77
N VAL A 87 16.62 -2.69 -13.31
CA VAL A 87 15.48 -3.34 -12.67
C VAL A 87 15.73 -4.83 -12.44
N ASP A 88 16.18 -5.57 -13.46
CA ASP A 88 16.43 -7.01 -13.36
C ASP A 88 17.57 -7.34 -12.37
N GLU A 89 18.67 -6.59 -12.46
CA GLU A 89 19.83 -6.79 -11.59
C GLU A 89 19.50 -6.54 -10.11
N LEU A 90 18.74 -5.49 -9.80
CA LEU A 90 18.43 -5.12 -8.42
C LEU A 90 17.18 -5.82 -7.89
N LEU A 91 16.06 -5.79 -8.61
CA LEU A 91 14.79 -6.27 -8.08
C LEU A 91 14.55 -7.77 -8.29
N ASN A 92 15.17 -8.39 -9.31
CA ASN A 92 15.03 -9.84 -9.53
C ASN A 92 16.21 -10.62 -8.93
N LYS A 93 17.42 -10.42 -9.47
CA LYS A 93 18.61 -11.21 -9.07
C LYS A 93 19.02 -10.97 -7.62
N ARG A 94 18.79 -9.76 -7.12
CA ARG A 94 19.10 -9.35 -5.73
C ARG A 94 17.84 -9.10 -4.90
N SER A 95 16.72 -9.75 -5.27
CA SER A 95 15.43 -9.59 -4.60
C SER A 95 15.51 -9.73 -3.07
N SER A 96 16.34 -10.63 -2.53
CA SER A 96 16.52 -10.81 -1.08
C SER A 96 17.03 -9.56 -0.34
N ILE A 97 17.67 -8.62 -1.05
CA ILE A 97 18.20 -7.36 -0.50
C ILE A 97 17.19 -6.22 -0.68
N TYR A 98 16.43 -6.22 -1.78
CA TYR A 98 15.56 -5.10 -2.19
C TYR A 98 14.05 -5.37 -2.06
N SER A 99 13.65 -6.47 -1.42
CA SER A 99 12.23 -6.83 -1.26
C SER A 99 11.52 -6.15 -0.09
N ASP A 100 12.20 -5.37 0.74
CA ASP A 100 11.56 -4.67 1.86
C ASP A 100 10.64 -3.52 1.37
N ARG A 101 9.85 -2.96 2.28
CA ARG A 101 8.92 -1.86 1.99
C ARG A 101 9.28 -0.61 2.77
N PRO A 102 9.21 0.58 2.14
CA PRO A 102 9.33 1.81 2.89
C PRO A 102 8.15 1.94 3.87
N HIS A 103 8.42 2.41 5.08
CA HIS A 103 7.37 2.78 6.01
C HIS A 103 6.81 4.16 5.62
N ILE A 104 5.56 4.19 5.16
CA ILE A 104 4.82 5.42 4.83
C ILE A 104 3.87 5.71 6.00
N PRO A 105 4.17 6.67 6.89
CA PRO A 105 3.42 6.90 8.12
C PRO A 105 1.91 6.96 7.97
N MET A 106 1.37 7.75 7.03
CA MET A 106 -0.07 7.87 6.83
C MET A 106 -0.72 6.52 6.52
N VAL A 107 -0.08 5.74 5.64
CA VAL A 107 -0.59 4.44 5.18
C VAL A 107 -0.41 3.39 6.26
N SER A 108 0.80 3.22 6.77
CA SER A 108 1.21 2.02 7.49
C SER A 108 1.12 2.13 9.02
N SER A 109 1.09 3.33 9.58
CA SER A 109 1.09 3.51 11.04
C SER A 109 -0.26 3.14 11.67
N ASP A 110 -0.23 2.39 12.76
CA ASP A 110 -1.41 2.08 13.57
C ASP A 110 -2.01 3.33 14.23
N ASN A 111 -1.20 4.38 14.43
CA ASN A 111 -1.66 5.69 14.88
C ASN A 111 -2.39 6.48 13.79
N LEU A 112 -2.36 6.01 12.53
CA LEU A 112 -3.02 6.59 11.35
C LEU A 112 -3.82 5.51 10.59
N VAL A 113 -3.74 5.38 9.27
CA VAL A 113 -4.68 4.50 8.54
C VAL A 113 -4.47 3.01 8.89
N GLY A 114 -3.24 2.58 9.18
CA GLY A 114 -2.98 1.23 9.72
C GLY A 114 -3.00 0.09 8.71
N TRP A 115 -2.48 0.31 7.50
CA TRP A 115 -2.30 -0.72 6.45
C TRP A 115 -0.99 -1.50 6.57
N GLY A 116 -0.18 -1.29 7.62
CA GLY A 116 1.18 -1.85 7.74
C GLY A 116 1.25 -3.40 7.72
N ASN A 117 0.12 -4.06 7.90
CA ASN A 117 -0.01 -5.52 7.91
C ASN A 117 -0.53 -6.13 6.59
N ASN A 118 -0.88 -5.28 5.61
CA ASN A 118 -1.23 -5.69 4.24
C ASN A 118 -0.02 -6.28 3.53
N THR A 119 -0.19 -7.34 2.72
CA THR A 119 0.94 -8.04 2.09
C THR A 119 1.78 -7.15 1.16
N GLY A 120 1.18 -6.10 0.58
CA GLY A 120 1.89 -5.13 -0.24
C GLY A 120 2.76 -4.15 0.56
N MET A 121 2.42 -3.91 1.83
CA MET A 121 3.03 -2.87 2.69
C MET A 121 3.88 -3.43 3.84
N VAL A 122 3.62 -4.67 4.25
CA VAL A 122 4.33 -5.31 5.37
C VAL A 122 5.81 -5.49 5.04
N HIS A 123 6.66 -5.23 6.03
CA HIS A 123 8.11 -5.40 5.90
C HIS A 123 8.46 -6.84 5.51
N TYR A 124 9.56 -6.96 4.76
CA TYR A 124 10.07 -8.27 4.40
C TYR A 124 10.44 -9.06 5.66
N GLY A 125 9.86 -10.24 5.81
CA GLY A 125 10.02 -11.05 7.00
C GLY A 125 9.09 -12.27 7.00
N GLU A 126 9.00 -12.91 8.15
CA GLU A 126 8.22 -14.14 8.31
C GLU A 126 6.73 -13.93 8.01
N ARG A 127 6.15 -12.81 8.48
CA ARG A 127 4.76 -12.44 8.21
C ARG A 127 4.49 -12.29 6.71
N TRP A 128 5.35 -11.54 6.00
CA TRP A 128 5.25 -11.40 4.54
C TRP A 128 5.32 -12.76 3.85
N ARG A 129 6.32 -13.59 4.19
CA ARG A 129 6.50 -14.92 3.59
C ARG A 129 5.28 -15.82 3.82
N ASN A 130 4.69 -15.77 5.01
CA ASN A 130 3.49 -16.54 5.36
C ASN A 130 2.26 -16.09 4.54
N GLN A 131 1.98 -14.78 4.48
CA GLN A 131 0.88 -14.26 3.65
C GLN A 131 1.09 -14.53 2.16
N ARG A 132 2.35 -14.46 1.68
CA ARG A 132 2.68 -14.77 0.28
C ARG A 132 2.51 -16.24 -0.05
N LYS A 133 2.87 -17.14 0.87
CA LYS A 133 2.58 -18.57 0.76
C LYS A 133 1.07 -18.81 0.61
N MET A 134 0.25 -18.27 1.52
CA MET A 134 -1.21 -18.39 1.45
C MET A 134 -1.77 -17.91 0.11
N THR A 135 -1.35 -16.71 -0.30
CA THR A 135 -1.81 -16.11 -1.56
C THR A 135 -1.42 -16.97 -2.75
N HIS A 136 -0.20 -17.51 -2.77
CA HIS A 136 0.28 -18.39 -3.85
C HIS A 136 -0.51 -19.71 -3.92
N GLU A 137 -0.90 -20.30 -2.77
CA GLU A 137 -1.70 -21.54 -2.74
C GLU A 137 -3.01 -21.39 -3.51
N VAL A 138 -3.63 -20.21 -3.46
CA VAL A 138 -4.90 -19.95 -4.13
C VAL A 138 -4.76 -19.24 -5.47
N LEU A 139 -3.67 -18.52 -5.75
CA LEU A 139 -3.50 -17.75 -7.00
C LEU A 139 -2.49 -18.35 -7.99
N HIS A 140 -1.86 -19.48 -7.69
CA HIS A 140 -1.06 -20.17 -8.70
C HIS A 140 -1.91 -20.61 -9.89
N LYS A 141 -1.26 -20.91 -11.02
CA LYS A 141 -1.93 -21.16 -12.31
C LYS A 141 -3.10 -22.15 -12.20
N SER A 142 -2.86 -23.34 -11.64
CA SER A 142 -3.89 -24.39 -11.53
C SER A 142 -5.07 -23.96 -10.64
N ALA A 143 -4.82 -23.39 -9.46
CA ALA A 143 -5.91 -22.88 -8.61
C ALA A 143 -6.68 -21.71 -9.24
N SER A 144 -6.04 -20.92 -10.10
CA SER A 144 -6.72 -19.84 -10.82
C SER A 144 -7.69 -20.37 -11.89
N GLU A 145 -7.34 -21.47 -12.55
CA GLU A 145 -8.18 -22.14 -13.57
C GLU A 145 -9.51 -22.62 -12.98
N GLU A 146 -9.52 -23.10 -11.73
CA GLU A 146 -10.74 -23.49 -11.00
C GLU A 146 -11.75 -22.34 -10.84
N ARG A 147 -11.30 -21.08 -10.96
CA ARG A 147 -12.14 -19.89 -10.81
C ARG A 147 -12.59 -19.27 -12.14
N TRP A 148 -12.12 -19.78 -13.28
CA TRP A 148 -12.53 -19.27 -14.59
C TRP A 148 -14.05 -19.25 -14.80
N PRO A 149 -14.82 -20.27 -14.39
CA PRO A 149 -16.28 -20.22 -14.54
C PRO A 149 -16.92 -19.04 -13.78
N LEU A 150 -16.37 -18.66 -12.63
CA LEU A 150 -16.83 -17.50 -11.87
C LEU A 150 -16.54 -16.19 -12.63
N VAL A 151 -15.31 -16.02 -13.12
CA VAL A 151 -14.91 -14.83 -13.90
C VAL A 151 -15.76 -14.71 -15.16
N GLU A 152 -16.00 -15.83 -15.85
CA GLU A 152 -16.82 -15.88 -17.06
C GLU A 152 -18.28 -15.51 -16.77
N ARG A 153 -18.87 -16.03 -15.69
CA ARG A 153 -20.23 -15.66 -15.25
C ARG A 153 -20.32 -14.16 -14.94
N GLN A 154 -19.38 -13.62 -14.17
CA GLN A 154 -19.39 -12.20 -13.80
C GLN A 154 -19.17 -11.30 -15.02
N SER A 155 -18.32 -11.71 -15.96
CA SER A 155 -18.08 -11.01 -17.23
C SER A 155 -19.33 -10.94 -18.09
N ARG A 156 -20.07 -12.05 -18.25
CA ARG A 156 -21.35 -12.06 -18.99
C ARG A 156 -22.38 -11.13 -18.37
N LEU A 157 -22.51 -11.14 -17.05
CA LEU A 157 -23.44 -10.27 -16.33
C LEU A 157 -23.05 -8.79 -16.47
N ALA A 158 -21.76 -8.47 -16.42
CA ALA A 158 -21.27 -7.12 -16.62
C ALA A 158 -21.54 -6.63 -18.04
N LEU A 159 -21.26 -7.46 -19.06
CA LEU A 159 -21.52 -7.12 -20.46
C LEU A 159 -23.01 -6.86 -20.73
N GLN A 160 -23.91 -7.66 -20.15
CA GLN A 160 -25.35 -7.41 -20.26
C GLN A 160 -25.74 -6.03 -19.70
N ARG A 161 -25.25 -5.66 -18.51
CA ARG A 161 -25.53 -4.35 -17.91
C ARG A 161 -24.89 -3.19 -18.66
N ILE A 162 -23.70 -3.40 -19.23
CA ILE A 162 -23.03 -2.40 -20.08
C ILE A 162 -23.80 -2.18 -21.37
N LEU A 163 -24.38 -3.23 -21.97
CA LEU A 163 -25.23 -3.09 -23.16
C LEU A 163 -26.49 -2.27 -22.85
N ASP A 164 -27.08 -2.45 -21.66
CA ASP A 164 -28.25 -1.69 -21.21
C ASP A 164 -27.89 -0.23 -20.82
N ASN A 165 -26.70 0.01 -20.27
CA ASN A 165 -26.22 1.34 -19.88
C ASN A 165 -24.71 1.54 -20.18
N PRO A 166 -24.35 1.91 -21.43
CA PRO A 166 -22.96 2.08 -21.83
C PRO A 166 -22.20 3.19 -21.08
N GLU A 167 -22.91 4.23 -20.63
CA GLU A 167 -22.32 5.34 -19.86
C GLU A 167 -21.78 4.87 -18.49
N GLY A 168 -22.29 3.75 -17.97
CA GLY A 168 -21.89 3.14 -16.71
C GLY A 168 -20.66 2.24 -16.78
N PHE A 169 -19.94 2.18 -17.91
CA PHE A 169 -18.88 1.19 -18.17
C PHE A 169 -17.88 1.01 -17.01
N SER A 170 -17.26 2.10 -16.54
CA SER A 170 -16.24 2.01 -15.48
C SER A 170 -16.80 1.52 -14.15
N ALA A 171 -18.03 1.91 -13.80
CA ALA A 171 -18.69 1.45 -12.59
C ALA A 171 -19.03 -0.04 -12.67
N GLU A 172 -19.48 -0.50 -13.85
CA GLU A 172 -19.80 -1.91 -14.06
C GLU A 172 -18.56 -2.81 -14.07
N ILE A 173 -17.41 -2.35 -14.58
CA ILE A 173 -16.15 -3.09 -14.46
C ILE A 173 -15.69 -3.20 -13.00
N ARG A 174 -15.78 -2.12 -12.22
CA ARG A 174 -15.48 -2.17 -10.77
C ARG A 174 -16.41 -3.12 -10.04
N ARG A 175 -17.71 -3.06 -10.33
CA ARG A 175 -18.70 -3.98 -9.76
C ARG A 175 -18.41 -5.44 -10.13
N MET A 176 -18.03 -5.71 -11.38
CA MET A 176 -17.63 -7.05 -11.84
C MET A 176 -16.42 -7.57 -11.05
N ALA A 177 -15.37 -6.75 -10.92
CA ALA A 177 -14.18 -7.10 -10.16
C ALA A 177 -14.50 -7.37 -8.68
N GLY A 178 -15.21 -6.43 -8.03
CA GLY A 178 -15.64 -6.56 -6.63
C GLY A 178 -16.51 -7.78 -6.38
N SER A 179 -17.49 -8.06 -7.25
CA SER A 179 -18.37 -9.24 -7.15
C SER A 179 -17.59 -10.55 -7.34
N THR A 180 -16.63 -10.57 -8.27
CA THR A 180 -15.76 -11.72 -8.52
C THR A 180 -14.89 -11.99 -7.29
N LEU A 181 -14.26 -10.98 -6.71
CA LEU A 181 -13.40 -11.16 -5.53
C LEU A 181 -14.19 -11.47 -4.26
N LEU A 182 -15.36 -10.85 -4.03
CA LEU A 182 -16.22 -11.18 -2.89
C LEU A 182 -16.61 -12.66 -2.90
N MET A 183 -16.99 -13.18 -4.06
CA MET A 183 -17.31 -14.60 -4.21
C MET A 183 -16.05 -15.47 -4.06
N ALA A 184 -14.96 -15.15 -4.76
CA ALA A 184 -13.76 -15.97 -4.75
C ALA A 184 -13.06 -16.02 -3.37
N VAL A 185 -12.98 -14.88 -2.68
CA VAL A 185 -12.26 -14.74 -1.42
C VAL A 185 -13.14 -15.16 -0.24
N TYR A 186 -14.38 -14.65 -0.18
CA TYR A 186 -15.24 -14.79 1.00
C TYR A 186 -16.43 -15.75 0.81
N GLY A 187 -16.70 -16.19 -0.42
CA GLY A 187 -17.90 -16.99 -0.73
C GLY A 187 -19.17 -16.13 -0.69
N TYR A 188 -19.04 -14.81 -0.89
CA TYR A 188 -20.12 -13.86 -0.80
C TYR A 188 -20.69 -13.54 -2.18
N GLU A 189 -21.98 -13.84 -2.41
CA GLU A 189 -22.67 -13.47 -3.65
C GLU A 189 -23.23 -12.06 -3.57
N VAL A 190 -22.72 -11.17 -4.43
CA VAL A 190 -23.26 -9.81 -4.61
C VAL A 190 -24.57 -9.90 -5.40
N THR A 191 -25.67 -9.55 -4.75
CA THR A 191 -27.02 -9.64 -5.34
C THR A 191 -27.59 -8.30 -5.75
N SER A 192 -27.03 -7.19 -5.24
CA SER A 192 -27.49 -5.83 -5.49
C SER A 192 -26.40 -4.97 -6.13
N ALA A 193 -26.80 -3.91 -6.83
CA ALA A 193 -25.88 -2.87 -7.28
C ALA A 193 -25.36 -2.01 -6.11
N ASN A 194 -26.16 -1.89 -5.04
CA ASN A 194 -25.84 -1.13 -3.83
C ASN A 194 -25.44 -2.07 -2.69
N ASP A 195 -24.63 -3.07 -2.99
CA ASP A 195 -24.17 -4.01 -1.99
C ASP A 195 -23.20 -3.31 -1.03
N ASN A 196 -23.51 -3.35 0.27
CA ASN A 196 -22.73 -2.66 1.28
C ASN A 196 -21.28 -3.14 1.33
N LEU A 197 -21.00 -4.43 1.06
CA LEU A 197 -19.62 -4.94 1.09
C LEU A 197 -18.79 -4.44 -0.08
N VAL A 198 -19.40 -4.23 -1.25
CA VAL A 198 -18.71 -3.60 -2.39
C VAL A 198 -18.34 -2.17 -2.04
N LYS A 199 -19.28 -1.40 -1.50
CA LYS A 199 -19.05 0.00 -1.13
C LYS A 199 -17.96 0.17 -0.06
N VAL A 200 -17.96 -0.68 0.97
CA VAL A 200 -16.94 -0.66 2.04
C VAL A 200 -15.52 -0.77 1.48
N VAL A 201 -15.35 -1.52 0.40
CA VAL A 201 -14.03 -1.71 -0.24
C VAL A 201 -13.66 -0.52 -1.09
N GLU A 202 -14.60 -0.01 -1.89
CA GLU A 202 -14.38 1.19 -2.70
C GLU A 202 -13.94 2.36 -1.80
N ASP A 203 -14.64 2.57 -0.69
CA ASP A 203 -14.31 3.61 0.29
C ASP A 203 -12.93 3.38 0.95
N ALA A 204 -12.57 2.13 1.24
CA ALA A 204 -11.27 1.78 1.84
C ALA A 204 -10.09 1.94 0.86
N VAL A 205 -10.26 1.52 -0.40
CA VAL A 205 -9.27 1.64 -1.46
C VAL A 205 -9.07 3.10 -1.86
N GLU A 206 -10.15 3.88 -1.95
CA GLU A 206 -10.06 5.32 -2.19
C GLU A 206 -9.22 6.02 -1.10
N GLY A 207 -9.45 5.68 0.16
CA GLY A 207 -8.66 6.20 1.28
C GLY A 207 -7.17 5.83 1.20
N PHE A 208 -6.86 4.61 0.76
CA PHE A 208 -5.49 4.17 0.53
C PHE A 208 -4.82 4.97 -0.59
N SER A 209 -5.51 5.23 -1.71
CA SER A 209 -4.96 5.99 -2.84
C SER A 209 -4.61 7.44 -2.52
N GLN A 210 -5.31 8.06 -1.57
CA GLN A 210 -5.09 9.46 -1.18
C GLN A 210 -4.09 9.64 -0.02
N ALA A 211 -3.77 8.57 0.72
CA ALA A 211 -2.89 8.62 1.88
C ALA A 211 -1.42 9.05 1.61
N PRO A 212 -0.83 8.84 0.41
CA PRO A 212 0.55 9.26 0.14
C PRO A 212 0.82 10.78 0.17
N ASP A 213 -0.18 11.63 -0.06
CA ASP A 213 0.02 13.07 -0.31
C ASP A 213 0.15 13.95 0.94
N TYR A 214 0.31 13.35 2.12
CA TYR A 214 0.31 14.08 3.40
C TYR A 214 1.71 14.32 3.95
N PHE A 215 1.93 15.53 4.49
CA PHE A 215 3.21 15.93 5.10
C PHE A 215 3.72 15.02 6.22
N VAL A 216 2.85 14.28 6.90
CA VAL A 216 3.26 13.27 7.89
C VAL A 216 4.16 12.18 7.29
N ASN A 217 4.06 11.94 5.97
CA ASN A 217 4.93 11.00 5.28
C ASN A 217 6.38 11.51 5.16
N THR A 218 6.57 12.83 5.11
CA THR A 218 7.89 13.48 5.12
C THR A 218 8.38 13.77 6.54
N ALA A 219 7.46 14.05 7.46
CA ALA A 219 7.74 14.36 8.87
C ALA A 219 6.98 13.41 9.81
N PRO A 220 7.48 12.17 10.03
CA PRO A 220 6.75 11.12 10.74
C PRO A 220 6.35 11.46 12.18
N TRP A 221 7.07 12.37 12.85
CA TRP A 221 6.74 12.81 14.22
C TRP A 221 5.37 13.52 14.30
N LEU A 222 4.85 14.04 13.19
CA LEU A 222 3.52 14.65 13.12
C LEU A 222 2.38 13.66 13.46
N GLN A 223 2.62 12.36 13.34
CA GLN A 223 1.63 11.33 13.71
C GLN A 223 1.26 11.37 15.20
N TYR A 224 2.12 11.94 16.05
CA TYR A 224 1.91 12.03 17.50
C TYR A 224 1.22 13.32 17.93
N LEU A 225 0.94 14.26 17.01
CA LEU A 225 0.21 15.48 17.34
C LEU A 225 -1.22 15.16 17.81
N PRO A 226 -1.73 15.76 18.88
CA PRO A 226 -3.13 15.59 19.26
C PRO A 226 -4.08 16.07 18.15
N GLU A 227 -5.27 15.49 18.05
CA GLU A 227 -6.26 15.86 17.01
C GLU A 227 -6.72 17.33 17.12
N TRP A 228 -6.73 17.88 18.34
CA TRP A 228 -7.09 19.28 18.59
C TRP A 228 -6.01 20.29 18.17
N PHE A 229 -4.79 19.84 17.86
CA PHE A 229 -3.68 20.72 17.54
C PHE A 229 -3.94 21.50 16.22
N PRO A 230 -3.68 22.82 16.15
CA PRO A 230 -3.86 23.59 14.92
C PRO A 230 -3.13 22.96 13.72
N GLY A 231 -3.86 22.69 12.65
CA GLY A 231 -3.33 22.03 11.45
C GLY A 231 -3.34 20.49 11.48
N ALA A 232 -3.86 19.86 12.54
CA ALA A 232 -4.01 18.40 12.64
C ALA A 232 -5.36 17.86 12.12
N ALA A 233 -6.19 18.69 11.45
CA ALA A 233 -7.51 18.31 10.94
C ALA A 233 -7.49 17.09 9.98
N TRP A 234 -6.36 16.84 9.32
CA TRP A 234 -6.15 15.66 8.48
C TRP A 234 -6.26 14.34 9.25
N LYS A 235 -6.08 14.34 10.58
CA LYS A 235 -6.26 13.15 11.41
C LYS A 235 -7.70 12.63 11.43
N ALA A 236 -8.69 13.52 11.33
CA ALA A 236 -10.08 13.09 11.20
C ALA A 236 -10.29 12.25 9.93
N LYS A 237 -9.64 12.63 8.82
CA LYS A 237 -9.65 11.87 7.57
C LYS A 237 -8.92 10.53 7.72
N ALA A 238 -7.75 10.52 8.38
CA ALA A 238 -7.02 9.29 8.66
C ALA A 238 -7.84 8.29 9.51
N ASN A 239 -8.57 8.79 10.52
CA ASN A 239 -9.47 7.97 11.33
C ASN A 239 -10.65 7.42 10.53
N ALA A 240 -11.25 8.24 9.65
CA ALA A 240 -12.32 7.78 8.76
C ALA A 240 -11.81 6.65 7.83
N TRP A 241 -10.62 6.82 7.24
CA TRP A 241 -10.00 5.78 6.41
C TRP A 241 -9.62 4.52 7.18
N ARG A 242 -9.11 4.66 8.42
CA ARG A 242 -8.89 3.52 9.31
C ARG A 242 -10.17 2.74 9.53
N HIS A 243 -11.27 3.45 9.80
CA HIS A 243 -12.57 2.82 9.99
C HIS A 243 -13.04 2.06 8.75
N GLN A 244 -12.93 2.63 7.55
CA GLN A 244 -13.28 1.94 6.30
C GLN A 244 -12.41 0.70 6.05
N LYS A 245 -11.09 0.81 6.27
CA LYS A 245 -10.18 -0.34 6.23
C LYS A 245 -10.59 -1.42 7.22
N ASP A 246 -10.93 -1.07 8.46
CA ASP A 246 -11.36 -2.04 9.47
C ASP A 246 -12.66 -2.75 9.06
N LEU A 247 -13.63 -2.01 8.51
CA LEU A 247 -14.84 -2.61 7.95
C LEU A 247 -14.51 -3.58 6.81
N MET A 248 -13.64 -3.18 5.89
CA MET A 248 -13.21 -4.01 4.76
C MET A 248 -12.53 -5.31 5.21
N LEU A 249 -11.74 -5.27 6.28
CA LEU A 249 -11.05 -6.45 6.80
C LEU A 249 -11.96 -7.36 7.62
N HIS A 250 -12.79 -6.78 8.49
CA HIS A 250 -13.50 -7.53 9.52
C HIS A 250 -14.89 -8.00 9.05
N VAL A 251 -15.65 -7.18 8.35
CA VAL A 251 -17.04 -7.52 7.99
C VAL A 251 -17.13 -8.78 7.11
N PRO A 252 -16.43 -8.86 5.96
CA PRO A 252 -16.53 -10.06 5.12
C PRO A 252 -15.86 -11.27 5.78
N TYR A 253 -14.80 -11.08 6.58
CA TYR A 253 -14.16 -12.15 7.34
C TYR A 253 -15.11 -12.80 8.36
N GLU A 254 -15.77 -11.99 9.18
CA GLU A 254 -16.73 -12.47 10.17
C GLU A 254 -17.99 -13.05 9.52
N TRP A 255 -18.41 -12.50 8.37
CA TRP A 255 -19.51 -13.07 7.59
C TRP A 255 -19.21 -14.50 7.14
N THR A 256 -18.02 -14.76 6.56
CA THR A 256 -17.61 -16.10 6.14
C THR A 256 -17.52 -17.04 7.33
N LYS A 257 -16.91 -16.62 8.45
CA LYS A 257 -16.85 -17.43 9.68
C LYS A 257 -18.24 -17.84 10.18
N LYS A 258 -19.20 -16.91 10.19
CA LYS A 258 -20.60 -17.21 10.56
C LYS A 258 -21.24 -18.22 9.62
N LYS A 259 -21.02 -18.11 8.31
CA LYS A 259 -21.51 -19.09 7.33
C LYS A 259 -20.89 -20.46 7.51
N MET A 260 -19.59 -20.53 7.84
CA MET A 260 -18.90 -21.79 8.12
C MET A 260 -19.46 -22.46 9.38
N ALA A 261 -19.64 -21.69 10.47
CA ALA A 261 -20.22 -22.19 11.71
C ALA A 261 -21.66 -22.71 11.54
N ALA A 262 -22.42 -22.12 10.61
CA ALA A 262 -23.77 -22.55 10.27
C ALA A 262 -23.83 -23.73 9.26
N GLY A 263 -22.68 -24.23 8.78
CA GLY A 263 -22.65 -25.27 7.74
C GLY A 263 -23.15 -24.81 6.36
N ALA A 264 -23.23 -23.50 6.13
CA ALA A 264 -23.80 -22.87 4.93
C ALA A 264 -22.77 -22.05 4.13
N ALA A 265 -21.47 -22.28 4.35
CA ALA A 265 -20.41 -21.59 3.64
C ALA A 265 -20.24 -22.12 2.21
N ILE A 266 -20.18 -21.21 1.25
CA ILE A 266 -19.69 -21.51 -0.10
C ILE A 266 -18.16 -21.66 -0.02
N PRO A 267 -17.55 -22.68 -0.66
CA PRO A 267 -16.11 -22.80 -0.73
C PRO A 267 -15.44 -21.54 -1.28
N SER A 268 -14.48 -20.99 -0.55
CA SER A 268 -13.76 -19.77 -0.88
C SER A 268 -12.29 -19.84 -0.45
N MET A 269 -11.47 -18.87 -0.86
CA MET A 269 -10.08 -18.78 -0.39
C MET A 269 -9.99 -18.67 1.13
N LEU A 270 -10.85 -17.83 1.74
CA LEU A 270 -10.89 -17.67 3.18
C LEU A 270 -11.33 -18.95 3.89
N SER A 271 -12.38 -19.63 3.42
CA SER A 271 -12.82 -20.87 4.06
C SER A 271 -11.75 -21.96 3.98
N PHE A 272 -11.01 -22.02 2.86
CA PHE A 272 -9.86 -22.90 2.70
C PHE A 272 -8.76 -22.60 3.72
N TRP A 273 -8.36 -21.33 3.86
CA TRP A 273 -7.31 -20.96 4.82
C TRP A 273 -7.73 -21.11 6.27
N LEU A 274 -8.98 -20.82 6.63
CA LEU A 274 -9.49 -21.04 7.99
C LEU A 274 -9.46 -22.53 8.33
N ASN A 275 -9.95 -23.40 7.44
CA ASN A 275 -9.89 -24.85 7.66
C ASN A 275 -8.45 -25.34 7.81
N ARG A 276 -7.56 -24.93 6.90
CA ARG A 276 -6.17 -25.39 6.88
C ARG A 276 -5.36 -24.86 8.05
N TYR A 277 -5.35 -23.54 8.25
CA TYR A 277 -4.42 -22.86 9.14
C TYR A 277 -4.98 -22.44 10.50
N VAL A 278 -6.30 -22.49 10.70
CA VAL A 278 -6.90 -22.08 11.98
C VAL A 278 -7.50 -23.30 12.69
N TYR A 279 -8.18 -24.18 11.93
CA TYR A 279 -8.87 -25.33 12.51
C TYR A 279 -8.08 -26.65 12.48
N GLN A 280 -7.13 -26.84 11.54
CA GLN A 280 -6.34 -28.07 11.42
C GLN A 280 -4.89 -27.89 11.87
N GLU A 281 -4.18 -26.92 11.30
CA GLU A 281 -2.78 -26.64 11.58
C GLU A 281 -2.68 -25.23 12.17
N SER A 282 -2.44 -25.05 13.48
CA SER A 282 -2.13 -23.72 14.04
C SER A 282 -0.63 -23.65 14.40
N PRO A 283 0.27 -23.44 13.42
CA PRO A 283 1.71 -23.38 13.68
C PRO A 283 2.11 -22.14 14.51
N LEU A 284 1.23 -21.15 14.57
CA LEU A 284 1.33 -19.94 15.39
C LEU A 284 0.18 -19.93 16.41
N GLY A 285 0.25 -19.00 17.38
CA GLY A 285 -0.89 -18.75 18.27
C GLY A 285 -2.14 -18.38 17.47
N LEU A 286 -3.30 -18.88 17.91
CA LEU A 286 -4.58 -18.75 17.20
C LEU A 286 -4.87 -17.31 16.74
N ALA A 287 -4.70 -16.34 17.64
CA ALA A 287 -4.97 -14.92 17.35
C ALA A 287 -4.06 -14.35 16.26
N GLU A 288 -2.78 -14.71 16.25
CA GLU A 288 -1.83 -14.27 15.23
C GLU A 288 -2.16 -14.90 13.87
N MET A 289 -2.53 -16.18 13.87
CA MET A 289 -2.86 -16.93 12.67
C MET A 289 -4.14 -16.40 12.01
N GLU A 290 -5.18 -16.15 12.80
CA GLU A 290 -6.41 -15.49 12.33
C GLU A 290 -6.12 -14.09 11.76
N ASP A 291 -5.26 -13.31 12.41
CA ASP A 291 -4.87 -11.99 11.93
C ASP A 291 -4.13 -12.09 10.57
N ARG A 292 -3.16 -12.99 10.43
CA ARG A 292 -2.44 -13.18 9.16
C ARG A 292 -3.37 -13.61 8.02
N VAL A 293 -4.32 -14.52 8.28
CA VAL A 293 -5.33 -14.96 7.30
C VAL A 293 -6.25 -13.81 6.90
N ARG A 294 -6.73 -13.02 7.88
CA ARG A 294 -7.59 -11.86 7.61
C ARG A 294 -6.90 -10.85 6.70
N TRP A 295 -5.65 -10.52 6.98
CA TRP A 295 -4.86 -9.62 6.15
C TRP A 295 -4.53 -10.18 4.77
N ALA A 296 -4.26 -11.49 4.65
CA ALA A 296 -4.05 -12.13 3.35
C ALA A 296 -5.31 -12.05 2.47
N ALA A 297 -6.48 -12.38 3.03
CA ALA A 297 -7.77 -12.24 2.35
C ALA A 297 -8.06 -10.78 1.96
N GLY A 298 -7.89 -9.85 2.92
CA GLY A 298 -8.07 -8.43 2.69
C GLY A 298 -7.14 -7.86 1.62
N THR A 299 -5.90 -8.36 1.53
CA THR A 299 -4.93 -7.93 0.50
C THR A 299 -5.37 -8.35 -0.90
N ILE A 300 -5.85 -9.60 -1.07
CA ILE A 300 -6.40 -10.01 -2.38
C ILE A 300 -7.59 -9.14 -2.72
N PHE A 301 -8.48 -8.91 -1.76
CA PHE A 301 -9.71 -8.19 -1.99
C PHE A 301 -9.50 -6.70 -2.31
N SER A 302 -8.58 -6.03 -1.62
CA SER A 302 -8.22 -4.63 -1.90
C SER A 302 -7.51 -4.43 -3.25
N GLY A 303 -7.19 -5.52 -3.97
CA GLY A 303 -6.60 -5.48 -5.30
C GLY A 303 -7.62 -5.48 -6.46
N ALA A 304 -8.93 -5.55 -6.19
CA ALA A 304 -10.00 -5.30 -7.18
C ALA A 304 -10.04 -3.83 -7.61
#